data_AF-A0A2D9PMD3-F1
#
_entry.id   AF-A0A2D9PMD3-F1
#
_cell.length_a   1.000
_cell.length_b   1.000
_cell.length_c   1.000
_cell.angle_alpha   90.00
_cell.angle_beta   90.00
_cell.angle_gamma   90.00
#
_symmetry.space_group_name_H-M   'P 1'
#
loop_
_entity.id
_entity.type
_entity.pdbx_description
1 polymer ?
#
loop_
_entity_poly.entity_id
_entity_poly.type
_entity_poly.pdbx_seq_one_letter_code
_entity_poly.pdbx_strand_id
1 'polypeptide(L)' 'MDPEKKVTVECFLNEDIVRVVIQDEGPGFDVNKVPDPTLPENLDKPSGRGVMLMKAFMDDVLYNEVGNQLTFIKRCTFNS' A
#
# COMPACT_ATOMS: atom_id res chain seq x y z
N MET A 1 -19.90 2.95 -9.89
CA MET A 1 -18.95 3.57 -8.95
C MET A 1 -19.66 4.75 -8.34
N ASP A 2 -19.54 4.93 -7.03
CA ASP A 2 -20.12 6.07 -6.33
C ASP A 2 -19.11 7.24 -6.41
N PRO A 3 -19.45 8.36 -7.08
CA PRO A 3 -18.55 9.49 -7.26
C PRO A 3 -18.35 10.32 -5.99
N GLU A 4 -19.18 10.13 -4.96
CA GLU A 4 -19.04 10.84 -3.69
C GLU A 4 -18.03 10.19 -2.76
N LYS A 5 -17.64 8.94 -3.05
CA LYS A 5 -16.65 8.22 -2.25
C LYS A 5 -15.31 8.94 -2.24
N LYS A 6 -14.72 9.02 -1.05
CA LYS A 6 -13.44 9.70 -0.84
C LYS A 6 -12.34 8.71 -0.51
N VAL A 7 -11.12 9.14 -0.83
CA VAL A 7 -9.88 8.54 -0.36
C VAL A 7 -9.16 9.59 0.45
N THR A 8 -8.78 9.26 1.68
CA THR A 8 -7.91 10.12 2.49
C THR A 8 -6.46 9.70 2.31
N VAL A 9 -5.58 10.71 2.28
CA VAL A 9 -4.13 10.51 2.20
C VAL A 9 -3.48 11.41 3.25
N GLU A 10 -2.79 10.80 4.19
CA GLU A 10 -2.01 11.50 5.20
C GLU A 10 -0.52 11.22 4.99
N CYS A 11 0.28 12.27 4.98
CA CYS A 11 1.73 12.18 4.81
C CYS A 11 2.42 12.77 6.02
N PHE A 12 3.37 12.02 6.58
CA PHE A 12 4.29 12.46 7.61
C PHE A 12 5.71 12.28 7.09
N LEU A 13 6.53 13.32 7.24
CA LEU A 13 7.92 13.32 6.85
C LEU A 13 8.74 13.97 7.97
N ASN A 14 9.85 13.33 8.32
CA ASN A 14 10.92 13.94 9.09
C ASN A 14 12.29 13.48 8.52
N GLU A 15 13.36 13.78 9.23
CA GLU A 15 14.73 13.43 8.80
C GLU A 15 14.97 11.91 8.75
N ASP A 16 14.18 11.11 9.46
CA ASP A 16 14.39 9.66 9.58
C ASP A 16 13.44 8.85 8.70
N ILE A 17 12.22 9.33 8.49
CA ILE A 17 11.14 8.56 7.86
C ILE A 17 10.22 9.39 6.96
N VAL A 18 9.72 8.71 5.93
CA VAL A 18 8.48 9.03 5.22
C VAL A 18 7.43 8.00 5.63
N ARG A 19 6.30 8.46 6.16
CA ARG A 19 5.12 7.63 6.44
C ARG A 19 3.93 8.16 5.66
N VAL A 20 3.25 7.28 4.94
CA VAL A 20 2.00 7.61 4.25
C VAL A 20 0.90 6.67 4.72
N VAL A 21 -0.27 7.23 5.02
CA VAL A 21 -1.50 6.51 5.34
C VAL A 21 -2.52 6.81 4.24
N ILE A 22 -3.07 5.77 3.62
CA ILE A 22 -4.11 5.88 2.60
C ILE A 22 -5.32 5.08 3.09
N GLN A 23 -6.50 5.69 3.06
CA GLN A 23 -7.74 5.00 3.41
C GLN A 23 -8.85 5.29 2.40
N ASP A 24 -9.62 4.26 2.04
CA ASP A 24 -10.81 4.37 1.20
C ASP A 24 -12.10 3.94 1.95
N GLU A 25 -13.25 4.24 1.36
CA GLU A 25 -14.59 3.92 1.88
C GLU A 25 -15.13 2.60 1.28
N GLY A 26 -14.24 1.69 0.93
CA GLY A 26 -14.53 0.34 0.46
C GLY A 26 -14.65 -0.66 1.61
N PRO A 27 -15.10 -1.89 1.30
CA PRO A 27 -15.20 -2.98 2.27
C PRO A 27 -13.82 -3.54 2.68
N GLY A 28 -12.73 -3.03 2.11
CA GLY A 28 -11.38 -3.55 2.28
C GLY A 28 -11.15 -4.91 1.61
N PHE A 29 -9.97 -5.48 1.83
CA PHE A 29 -9.57 -6.77 1.29
C PHE A 29 -8.61 -7.51 2.22
N ASP A 30 -8.59 -8.84 2.12
CA ASP A 30 -7.61 -9.67 2.82
C ASP A 30 -6.29 -9.70 2.03
N VAL A 31 -5.26 -9.03 2.57
CA VAL A 31 -3.93 -8.95 1.97
C VAL A 31 -3.30 -10.33 1.74
N ASN A 32 -3.65 -11.34 2.55
CA ASN A 32 -3.09 -12.69 2.44
C ASN A 32 -3.69 -13.47 1.26
N LYS A 33 -4.80 -12.99 0.69
CA LYS A 33 -5.45 -13.58 -0.49
C LYS A 33 -5.05 -12.90 -1.80
N VAL A 34 -4.17 -11.90 -1.74
CA VAL A 34 -3.68 -11.22 -2.94
C VAL A 34 -2.80 -12.19 -3.74
N PRO A 35 -3.15 -12.49 -5.01
CA PRO A 35 -2.38 -13.43 -5.83
C PRO A 35 -0.94 -12.95 -6.05
N ASP A 36 0.02 -13.87 -6.05
CA ASP A 36 1.40 -13.55 -6.37
C ASP A 36 1.51 -13.16 -7.86
N PRO A 37 1.85 -11.89 -8.15
CA PRO A 37 1.92 -11.42 -9.53
C PRO A 37 3.11 -11.96 -10.33
N THR A 38 4.06 -12.64 -9.70
CA THR A 38 5.27 -13.19 -10.35
C THR A 38 5.05 -14.58 -10.94
N LEU A 39 3.92 -15.22 -10.62
CA LEU A 39 3.55 -16.53 -11.16
C LEU A 39 3.21 -16.43 -12.66
N PRO A 40 3.55 -17.43 -13.49
CA PRO A 40 3.32 -17.42 -14.94
C PRO A 40 1.90 -17.04 -15.35
N GLU A 41 0.89 -17.58 -14.67
CA GLU A 41 -0.53 -17.32 -14.91
C GLU A 41 -0.98 -15.89 -14.60
N ASN A 42 -0.17 -15.12 -13.86
CA ASN A 42 -0.44 -13.74 -13.48
C ASN A 42 0.40 -12.72 -14.26
N LEU A 43 1.35 -13.15 -15.10
CA LEU A 43 2.26 -12.26 -15.82
C LEU A 43 1.55 -11.33 -16.79
N ASP A 44 0.54 -11.82 -17.50
CA ASP A 44 -0.22 -11.04 -18.48
C ASP A 44 -1.30 -10.13 -17.84
N LYS A 45 -1.48 -10.20 -16.52
CA LYS A 45 -2.45 -9.33 -15.82
C LYS A 45 -1.92 -7.89 -15.80
N PRO A 46 -2.69 -6.90 -16.30
CA PRO A 46 -2.25 -5.50 -16.37
C PRO A 46 -2.20 -4.80 -15.01
N SER A 47 -2.66 -5.45 -13.93
CA SER A 47 -2.77 -4.87 -12.59
C SER A 47 -2.42 -5.90 -11.50
N GLY A 48 -2.59 -5.52 -10.23
CA GLY A 48 -2.33 -6.41 -9.09
C GLY A 48 -0.88 -6.42 -8.60
N ARG A 49 -0.07 -5.42 -8.99
CA ARG A 49 1.33 -5.30 -8.56
C ARG A 49 1.53 -4.44 -7.32
N GLY A 50 0.53 -3.65 -6.93
CA GLY A 50 0.68 -2.65 -5.86
C GLY A 50 1.24 -3.22 -4.56
N VAL A 51 0.63 -4.29 -4.04
CA VAL A 51 1.08 -4.94 -2.78
C VAL A 51 2.50 -5.48 -2.90
N MET A 52 2.85 -6.09 -4.03
CA MET A 52 4.22 -6.57 -4.29
C MET A 52 5.21 -5.41 -4.28
N LEU A 53 4.90 -4.31 -4.98
CA LEU A 53 5.78 -3.14 -5.06
C LEU A 53 5.96 -2.49 -3.68
N MET A 54 4.89 -2.36 -2.89
CA MET A 54 4.98 -1.85 -1.51
C MET A 54 5.88 -2.74 -0.66
N LYS A 55 5.68 -4.06 -0.70
CA LYS A 55 6.52 -5.02 0.03
C LYS A 55 7.99 -5.01 -0.41
N ALA A 56 8.26 -4.68 -1.67
CA ALA A 56 9.61 -4.65 -2.23
C ALA A 56 10.38 -3.37 -1.89
N PHE A 57 9.69 -2.22 -1.84
CA PHE A 57 10.35 -0.91 -1.73
C PHE A 57 10.26 -0.27 -0.34
N MET A 58 9.20 -0.55 0.40
CA MET A 58 8.95 0.03 1.72
C MET A 58 9.55 -0.84 2.81
N ASP A 59 9.92 -0.23 3.92
CA ASP A 59 10.52 -0.97 5.04
C ASP A 59 9.44 -1.54 5.96
N ASP A 60 8.32 -0.81 6.13
CA ASP A 60 7.14 -1.31 6.83
C ASP A 60 5.89 -1.10 5.96
N VAL A 61 5.00 -2.10 5.95
CA VAL A 61 3.70 -2.09 5.27
C VAL A 61 2.66 -2.69 6.22
N LEU A 62 1.66 -1.91 6.60
CA LEU A 62 0.65 -2.26 7.57
C LEU A 62 -0.74 -2.03 6.98
N TYR A 63 -1.68 -2.91 7.31
CA TYR A 63 -3.08 -2.78 6.95
C TYR A 63 -3.91 -2.72 8.23
N ASN A 64 -5.03 -1.99 8.23
CA ASN A 64 -6.01 -2.13 9.30
C ASN A 64 -6.76 -3.47 9.19
N GLU A 65 -7.55 -3.81 10.20
CA GLU A 65 -8.28 -5.08 10.27
C GLU A 65 -9.25 -5.28 9.09
N VAL A 66 -9.83 -4.20 8.57
CA VAL A 66 -10.78 -4.22 7.45
C VAL A 66 -10.05 -4.39 6.11
N GLY A 67 -8.81 -3.92 6.01
CA GLY A 67 -8.02 -3.92 4.78
C GLY A 67 -8.36 -2.78 3.81
N ASN A 68 -8.99 -1.69 4.29
CA ASN A 68 -9.25 -0.47 3.50
C ASN A 68 -8.34 0.70 3.90
N GLN A 69 -7.46 0.51 4.89
CA GLN A 69 -6.41 1.46 5.24
C GLN A 69 -5.05 0.78 5.11
N LEU A 70 -4.14 1.44 4.39
CA LEU A 70 -2.76 1.07 4.20
C LEU A 70 -1.87 2.12 4.85
N THR A 71 -0.91 1.70 5.66
CA THR A 71 0.21 2.52 6.12
C THR A 71 1.50 1.94 5.57
N PHE A 72 2.31 2.75 4.90
CA PHE A 72 3.66 2.36 4.53
C PHE A 72 4.70 3.36 5.03
N ILE A 73 5.87 2.84 5.40
CA ILE A 73 6.98 3.61 5.96
C ILE A 73 8.25 3.30 5.18
N LYS A 74 8.97 4.36 4.82
CA LYS A 74 10.34 4.29 4.33
C LYS A 74 11.24 5.06 5.28
N ARG A 75 12.32 4.42 5.75
CA ARG A 75 13.40 5.04 6.50
C ARG A 75 14.35 5.71 5.52
N CYS A 76 14.59 6.99 5.72
CA CYS A 76 15.47 7.81 4.92
C CYS A 76 16.75 8.05 5.71
N THR A 77 17.85 7.43 5.32
CA THR A 77 19.17 7.84 5.83
C THR A 77 19.64 9.01 4.96
N PHE A 78 19.37 10.23 5.39
CA PHE A 78 20.02 11.40 4.79
C PHE A 78 21.43 11.50 5.37
N ASN A 79 22.40 10.81 4.74
CA ASN A 79 23.79 11.10 5.03
C ASN A 79 24.08 12.54 4.60
N SER A 80 24.33 13.41 5.58
CA SER A 80 24.90 14.75 5.36
C SER A 80 26.37 14.66 4.97
#